data_AF-A0A2G8S042-F1
#
_entry.id   AF-A0A2G8S042-F1
#
_cell.length_a   1.000
_cell.length_b   1.000
_cell.length_c   1.000
_cell.angle_alpha   90.00
_cell.angle_beta   90.00
_cell.angle_gamma   90.00
#
_symmetry.space_group_name_H-M   'P 1'
#
loop_
_entity.id
_entity.type
_entity.pdbx_description
1 polymer ?
#
loop_
_entity_poly.entity_id
_entity_poly.type
_entity_poly.pdbx_seq_one_letter_code
_entity_poly.pdbx_strand_id
1 'polypeptide(L)'
;MDSAAKENRQSLYEWDTKRGDRPPRDVLPRNLVPRPGREKETPLYHYGFPFTARYAINYARRHHLTVEVDEEDREFFRGYTVLDFADIDDEWLESDSDLKRIATCISRTLMLGELSRRCRFALRMGRPFSDDWDGIVSLWTNANFDERFDECHDHEEVIEVLKDAMNETKGHNSLKPQWWFDWNNDVGIFE
;
A
#
# COMPACT_ATOMS: atom_id res chain seq x y z
N MET A 1 -4.21 9.93 -37.38
CA MET A 1 -3.84 10.43 -36.04
C MET A 1 -4.96 10.27 -35.00
N ASP A 2 -5.93 9.34 -35.16
CA ASP A 2 -7.20 9.47 -34.40
C ASP A 2 -7.83 8.17 -33.86
N SER A 3 -7.14 7.01 -33.99
CA SER A 3 -7.61 5.73 -33.43
C SER A 3 -7.08 5.52 -32.00
N ALA A 4 -5.77 5.69 -31.80
CA ALA A 4 -5.11 5.52 -30.50
C ALA A 4 -5.61 6.52 -29.44
N ALA A 5 -5.94 7.76 -29.84
CA ALA A 5 -6.50 8.76 -28.92
C ALA A 5 -7.95 8.43 -28.50
N LYS A 6 -8.71 7.74 -29.35
CA LYS A 6 -10.07 7.27 -29.04
C LYS A 6 -10.05 6.02 -28.17
N GLU A 7 -9.20 5.04 -28.48
CA GLU A 7 -8.97 3.85 -27.65
C GLU A 7 -8.50 4.23 -26.25
N ASN A 8 -7.57 5.19 -26.14
CA ASN A 8 -7.08 5.64 -24.84
C ASN A 8 -8.16 6.35 -24.02
N ARG A 9 -9.03 7.16 -24.66
CA ARG A 9 -10.18 7.80 -23.98
C ARG A 9 -11.27 6.81 -23.58
N GLN A 10 -11.57 5.83 -24.43
CA GLN A 10 -12.54 4.77 -24.15
C GLN A 10 -12.07 3.93 -22.95
N SER A 11 -10.79 3.55 -22.95
CA SER A 11 -10.14 2.85 -21.84
C SER A 11 -10.25 3.65 -20.55
N LEU A 12 -9.84 4.93 -20.55
CA LEU A 12 -9.94 5.80 -19.37
C LEU A 12 -11.37 5.94 -18.82
N TYR A 13 -12.38 6.04 -19.70
CA TYR A 13 -13.77 6.14 -19.29
C TYR A 13 -14.31 4.83 -18.67
N GLU A 14 -13.99 3.68 -19.27
CA GLU A 14 -14.33 2.36 -18.72
C GLU A 14 -13.62 2.12 -17.38
N TRP A 15 -12.38 2.62 -17.26
CA TRP A 15 -11.60 2.61 -16.03
C TRP A 15 -12.20 3.47 -14.92
N ASP A 16 -12.56 4.72 -15.22
CA ASP A 16 -13.19 5.64 -14.28
C ASP A 16 -14.56 5.12 -13.82
N THR A 17 -15.33 4.53 -14.73
CA THR A 17 -16.62 3.90 -14.41
C THR A 17 -16.42 2.73 -13.45
N LYS A 18 -15.48 1.81 -13.75
CA LYS A 18 -15.16 0.67 -12.87
C LYS A 18 -14.66 1.12 -11.49
N ARG A 19 -13.96 2.26 -11.40
CA ARG A 19 -13.51 2.84 -10.12
C ARG A 19 -14.67 3.43 -9.32
N GLY A 20 -15.58 4.14 -9.99
CA GLY A 20 -16.80 4.66 -9.39
C GLY A 20 -17.68 3.57 -8.77
N ASP A 21 -17.68 2.37 -9.37
CA ASP A 21 -18.43 1.20 -8.87
C ASP A 21 -17.78 0.51 -7.66
N ARG A 22 -16.51 0.81 -7.36
CA ARG A 22 -15.72 0.13 -6.32
C ARG A 22 -15.09 1.10 -5.31
N PRO A 23 -15.87 2.02 -4.69
CA PRO A 23 -15.34 2.94 -3.69
C PRO A 23 -14.90 2.17 -2.42
N PRO A 24 -14.02 2.76 -1.59
CA PRO A 24 -13.69 2.20 -0.29
C PRO A 24 -14.93 2.06 0.60
N ARG A 25 -14.97 1.01 1.41
CA ARG A 25 -16.14 0.66 2.23
C ARG A 25 -15.79 0.59 3.71
N ASP A 26 -16.65 1.15 4.55
CA ASP A 26 -16.51 0.99 6.01
C ASP A 26 -16.87 -0.41 6.47
N VAL A 27 -17.86 -1.03 5.81
CA VAL A 27 -18.34 -2.37 6.11
C VAL A 27 -18.36 -3.18 4.82
N LEU A 28 -17.79 -4.40 4.86
CA LEU A 28 -17.80 -5.30 3.73
C LEU A 28 -19.14 -6.07 3.68
N PRO A 29 -19.89 -5.99 2.57
CA PRO A 29 -21.07 -6.82 2.35
C PRO A 29 -20.79 -8.32 2.50
N ARG A 30 -21.70 -9.07 3.14
CA ARG A 30 -21.54 -10.51 3.41
C ARG A 30 -21.37 -11.36 2.15
N ASN A 31 -21.91 -10.93 1.01
CA ASN A 31 -21.74 -11.61 -0.28
C ASN A 31 -20.32 -11.47 -0.87
N LEU A 32 -19.48 -10.60 -0.30
CA LEU A 32 -18.06 -10.45 -0.63
C LEU A 32 -17.15 -11.17 0.37
N VAL A 33 -17.71 -11.82 1.40
CA VAL A 33 -16.96 -12.77 2.21
C VAL A 33 -16.93 -14.09 1.45
N PRO A 34 -15.75 -14.66 1.15
CA PRO A 34 -15.67 -15.88 0.37
C PRO A 34 -16.41 -17.02 1.06
N ARG A 35 -17.12 -17.81 0.25
CA ARG A 35 -17.69 -19.07 0.73
C ARG A 35 -16.62 -20.15 0.67
N PRO A 36 -16.62 -21.12 1.60
CA PRO A 36 -15.70 -22.25 1.54
C PRO A 36 -15.74 -22.94 0.17
N GLY A 37 -14.58 -23.07 -0.47
CA GLY A 37 -14.42 -23.67 -1.80
C GLY A 37 -14.73 -22.75 -3.00
N ARG A 38 -15.02 -21.46 -2.76
CA ARG A 38 -15.28 -20.43 -3.80
C ARG A 38 -14.42 -19.18 -3.62
N GLU A 39 -13.26 -19.34 -3.01
CA GLU A 39 -12.33 -18.25 -2.72
C GLU A 39 -11.88 -17.54 -4.00
N LYS A 40 -11.67 -18.31 -5.08
CA LYS A 40 -11.26 -17.80 -6.39
C LYS A 40 -12.37 -17.08 -7.17
N GLU A 41 -13.63 -17.22 -6.76
CA GLU A 41 -14.78 -16.55 -7.40
C GLU A 41 -15.13 -15.23 -6.71
N THR A 42 -14.51 -14.94 -5.56
CA THR A 42 -14.82 -13.77 -4.76
C THR A 42 -13.73 -12.71 -4.97
N PRO A 43 -14.08 -11.47 -5.35
CA PRO A 43 -13.08 -10.42 -5.47
C PRO A 43 -12.38 -10.16 -4.14
N LEU A 44 -11.06 -9.97 -4.18
CA LEU A 44 -10.23 -9.70 -3.02
C LEU A 44 -10.40 -8.24 -2.58
N TYR A 45 -10.58 -8.06 -1.28
CA TYR A 45 -10.56 -6.76 -0.63
C TYR A 45 -9.54 -6.78 0.51
N HIS A 46 -8.83 -5.67 0.69
CA HIS A 46 -7.94 -5.43 1.81
C HIS A 46 -8.61 -4.49 2.81
N TYR A 47 -8.60 -4.84 4.09
CA TYR A 47 -8.92 -3.92 5.17
C TYR A 47 -7.65 -3.28 5.70
N GLY A 48 -7.60 -1.96 5.75
CA GLY A 48 -6.46 -1.23 6.32
C GLY A 48 -6.34 0.21 5.86
N PHE A 49 -5.12 0.73 5.93
CA PHE A 49 -4.83 2.14 5.70
C PHE A 49 -4.09 2.35 4.38
N PRO A 50 -4.69 3.08 3.42
CA PRO A 50 -4.01 3.40 2.18
C PRO A 50 -2.93 4.46 2.43
N PHE A 51 -1.90 4.46 1.59
CA PHE A 51 -0.80 5.41 1.66
C PHE A 51 -0.22 5.70 0.27
N THR A 52 0.47 6.83 0.14
CA THR A 52 1.18 7.21 -1.10
C THR A 52 2.66 6.81 -1.04
N ALA A 53 3.31 6.64 -2.17
CA ALA A 53 4.75 6.39 -2.27
C ALA A 53 5.55 7.47 -1.54
N ARG A 54 5.14 8.73 -1.69
CA ARG A 54 5.74 9.87 -0.98
C ARG A 54 5.58 9.74 0.53
N TYR A 55 4.42 9.29 1.01
CA TYR A 55 4.22 9.04 2.43
C TYR A 55 5.20 7.97 2.95
N ALA A 56 5.35 6.83 2.27
CA ALA A 56 6.25 5.76 2.70
C ALA A 56 7.71 6.23 2.76
N ILE A 57 8.19 6.97 1.75
CA ILE A 57 9.54 7.56 1.75
C ILE A 57 9.70 8.52 2.94
N ASN A 58 8.73 9.40 3.16
CA ASN A 58 8.78 10.36 4.25
C ASN A 58 8.67 9.68 5.62
N TYR A 59 7.93 8.57 5.74
CA TYR A 59 7.91 7.76 6.95
C TYR A 59 9.30 7.18 7.23
N ALA A 60 9.94 6.56 6.22
CA ALA A 60 11.29 6.03 6.36
C ALA A 60 12.32 7.10 6.77
N ARG A 61 12.23 8.30 6.18
CA ARG A 61 13.03 9.48 6.57
C ARG A 61 12.82 9.88 8.03
N ARG A 62 11.56 10.07 8.47
CA ARG A 62 11.24 10.53 9.84
C ARG A 62 11.69 9.55 10.91
N HIS A 63 11.62 8.26 10.61
CA HIS A 63 11.94 7.18 11.53
C HIS A 63 13.37 6.67 11.38
N HIS A 64 14.22 7.33 10.58
CA HIS A 64 15.61 6.96 10.35
C HIS A 64 15.78 5.48 9.99
N LEU A 65 14.90 4.99 9.10
CA LEU A 65 14.95 3.59 8.69
C LEU A 65 16.13 3.39 7.74
N THR A 66 16.96 2.39 8.04
CA THR A 66 18.22 2.13 7.33
C THR A 66 18.14 0.87 6.48
N VAL A 67 18.93 0.84 5.41
CA VAL A 67 19.17 -0.37 4.61
C VAL A 67 20.67 -0.58 4.41
N GLU A 68 21.13 -1.83 4.50
CA GLU A 68 22.50 -2.18 4.12
C GLU A 68 22.64 -2.09 2.60
N VAL A 69 23.76 -1.55 2.13
CA VAL A 69 24.04 -1.37 0.70
C VAL A 69 25.14 -2.34 0.28
N ASP A 70 24.77 -3.23 -0.64
CA ASP A 70 25.68 -4.20 -1.25
C ASP A 70 26.82 -3.48 -1.96
N GLU A 71 28.00 -4.11 -1.97
CA GLU A 71 29.23 -3.51 -2.53
C GLU A 71 29.06 -3.01 -3.96
N GLU A 72 28.28 -3.74 -4.76
CA GLU A 72 28.00 -3.43 -6.17
C GLU A 72 27.16 -2.16 -6.35
N ASP A 73 26.30 -1.83 -5.37
CA ASP A 73 25.38 -0.69 -5.44
C ASP A 73 25.90 0.56 -4.73
N ARG A 74 27.06 0.49 -4.05
CA ARG A 74 27.58 1.62 -3.26
C ARG A 74 27.84 2.86 -4.12
N GLU A 75 28.36 2.70 -5.34
CA GLU A 75 28.59 3.86 -6.23
C GLU A 75 27.29 4.59 -6.54
N PHE A 76 26.22 3.84 -6.81
CA PHE A 76 24.87 4.39 -7.03
C PHE A 76 24.36 5.13 -5.79
N PHE A 77 24.59 4.56 -4.61
CA PHE A 77 24.25 5.19 -3.33
C PHE A 77 25.40 6.03 -2.74
N ARG A 78 26.12 6.81 -3.55
CA ARG A 78 27.11 7.82 -3.09
C ARG A 78 28.19 7.30 -2.11
N GLY A 79 28.49 6.01 -2.17
CA GLY A 79 29.47 5.32 -1.34
C GLY A 79 28.96 4.81 0.02
N TYR A 80 27.65 4.93 0.33
CA TYR A 80 27.10 4.44 1.59
C TYR A 80 27.25 2.92 1.73
N THR A 81 27.62 2.45 2.92
CA THR A 81 27.56 1.02 3.31
C THR A 81 26.25 0.69 4.02
N VAL A 82 25.70 1.68 4.73
CA VAL A 82 24.36 1.69 5.30
C VAL A 82 23.74 3.03 4.91
N LEU A 83 22.63 2.98 4.21
CA LEU A 83 21.88 4.16 3.80
C LEU A 83 20.79 4.43 4.83
N ASP A 84 20.88 5.56 5.54
CA ASP A 84 19.75 6.13 6.27
C ASP A 84 18.84 6.85 5.27
N PHE A 85 17.55 6.52 5.27
CA PHE A 85 16.59 7.18 4.38
C PHE A 85 16.50 8.70 4.62
N ALA A 86 16.86 9.19 5.81
CA ALA A 86 16.97 10.62 6.10
C ALA A 86 18.00 11.35 5.22
N ASP A 87 19.01 10.65 4.70
CA ASP A 87 20.05 11.21 3.82
C ASP A 87 19.60 11.32 2.35
N ILE A 88 18.50 10.68 1.99
CA ILE A 88 17.91 10.83 0.65
C ILE A 88 17.07 12.11 0.68
N ASP A 89 17.57 13.22 0.14
CA ASP A 89 16.80 14.45 -0.04
C ASP A 89 15.93 14.44 -1.31
N ASP A 90 15.08 15.45 -1.49
CA ASP A 90 14.17 15.53 -2.65
C ASP A 90 14.92 15.86 -3.95
N GLU A 91 16.06 16.56 -3.90
CA GLU A 91 16.86 16.87 -5.08
C GLU A 91 17.47 15.58 -5.65
N TRP A 92 18.04 14.75 -4.78
CA TRP A 92 18.59 13.46 -5.16
C TRP A 92 17.50 12.54 -5.70
N LEU A 93 16.36 12.44 -4.99
CA LEU A 93 15.23 11.59 -5.40
C LEU A 93 14.67 11.98 -6.78
N GLU A 94 14.63 13.26 -7.11
CA GLU A 94 14.13 13.71 -8.43
C GLU A 94 15.23 13.74 -9.51
N SER A 95 16.50 13.62 -9.15
CA SER A 95 17.61 13.56 -10.12
C SER A 95 17.68 12.24 -10.91
N ASP A 96 17.13 11.16 -10.37
CA ASP A 96 17.23 9.82 -10.95
C ASP A 96 15.93 9.02 -10.74
N SER A 97 15.33 8.57 -11.85
CA SER A 97 14.08 7.79 -11.83
C SER A 97 14.24 6.39 -11.24
N ASP A 98 15.40 5.76 -11.43
CA ASP A 98 15.70 4.46 -10.84
C ASP A 98 15.89 4.59 -9.33
N LEU A 99 16.56 5.65 -8.87
CA LEU A 99 16.65 5.93 -7.43
C LEU A 99 15.26 6.11 -6.83
N LYS A 100 14.40 6.90 -7.48
CA LYS A 100 13.02 7.11 -7.03
C LYS A 100 12.23 5.80 -6.92
N ARG A 101 12.38 4.91 -7.91
CA ARG A 101 11.74 3.59 -7.92
C ARG A 101 12.27 2.71 -6.79
N ILE A 102 13.60 2.64 -6.63
CA ILE A 102 14.25 1.83 -5.59
C ILE A 102 13.87 2.35 -4.20
N ALA A 103 14.00 3.65 -3.95
CA ALA A 103 13.61 4.28 -2.69
C ALA A 103 12.14 4.04 -2.37
N THR A 104 11.24 4.08 -3.36
CA THR A 104 9.82 3.74 -3.19
C THR A 104 9.64 2.29 -2.75
N CYS A 105 10.31 1.33 -3.39
CA CYS A 105 10.20 -0.08 -3.03
C CYS A 105 10.75 -0.37 -1.64
N ILE A 106 11.97 0.11 -1.35
CA ILE A 106 12.64 -0.15 -0.07
C ILE A 106 11.89 0.54 1.08
N SER A 107 11.47 1.80 0.92
CA SER A 107 10.73 2.52 1.98
C SER A 107 9.41 1.82 2.35
N ARG A 108 8.70 1.23 1.40
CA ARG A 108 7.50 0.42 1.67
C ARG A 108 7.82 -0.80 2.52
N THR A 109 8.88 -1.54 2.17
CA THR A 109 9.31 -2.71 2.93
C THR A 109 9.76 -2.35 4.34
N LEU A 110 10.57 -1.29 4.48
CA LEU A 110 11.04 -0.80 5.78
C LEU A 110 9.88 -0.31 6.65
N MET A 111 8.97 0.48 6.08
CA MET A 111 7.76 0.95 6.77
C MET A 111 6.91 -0.22 7.24
N LEU A 112 6.62 -1.20 6.37
CA LEU A 112 5.82 -2.37 6.75
C LEU A 112 6.49 -3.18 7.86
N GLY A 113 7.81 -3.40 7.76
CA GLY A 113 8.59 -4.11 8.76
C GLY A 113 8.54 -3.39 10.12
N GLU A 114 8.75 -2.08 10.12
CA GLU A 114 8.66 -1.27 11.34
C GLU A 114 7.28 -1.29 11.97
N LEU A 115 6.23 -1.05 11.17
CA LEU A 115 4.85 -1.07 11.66
C LEU A 115 4.47 -2.45 12.19
N SER A 116 4.91 -3.52 11.53
CA SER A 116 4.64 -4.89 12.00
C SER A 116 5.29 -5.16 13.36
N ARG A 117 6.52 -4.67 13.57
CA ARG A 117 7.19 -4.75 14.87
C ARG A 117 6.45 -3.95 15.95
N ARG A 118 6.06 -2.71 15.64
CA ARG A 118 5.30 -1.84 16.54
C ARG A 118 3.95 -2.46 16.93
N CYS A 119 3.26 -3.07 15.98
CA CYS A 119 1.97 -3.73 16.18
C CYS A 119 2.08 -5.14 16.81
N ARG A 120 3.29 -5.71 16.89
CA ARG A 120 3.51 -7.14 17.23
C ARG A 120 2.63 -8.09 16.41
N PHE A 121 2.33 -7.70 15.17
CA PHE A 121 1.44 -8.39 14.28
C PHE A 121 1.98 -8.30 12.85
N ALA A 122 1.97 -9.41 12.13
CA ALA A 122 2.58 -9.50 10.81
C ALA A 122 1.70 -8.82 9.75
N LEU A 123 1.89 -7.52 9.51
CA LEU A 123 1.09 -6.77 8.54
C LEU A 123 1.45 -7.18 7.10
N ARG A 124 0.52 -6.93 6.17
CA ARG A 124 0.73 -7.19 4.75
C ARG A 124 0.58 -5.92 3.92
N MET A 125 1.17 -5.93 2.75
CA MET A 125 0.99 -4.88 1.75
C MET A 125 0.00 -5.36 0.70
N GLY A 126 -0.92 -4.47 0.30
CA GLY A 126 -1.80 -4.67 -0.84
C GLY A 126 -1.71 -3.51 -1.81
N ARG A 127 -2.48 -3.57 -2.90
CA ARG A 127 -2.61 -2.46 -3.85
C ARG A 127 -4.07 -2.04 -3.93
N PRO A 128 -4.47 -0.93 -3.30
CA PRO A 128 -5.86 -0.48 -3.36
C PRO A 128 -6.22 -0.10 -4.80
N PHE A 129 -7.48 -0.35 -5.19
CA PHE A 129 -8.00 0.04 -6.49
C PHE A 129 -8.24 1.56 -6.56
N SER A 130 -7.17 2.33 -6.67
CA SER A 130 -7.15 3.80 -6.64
C SER A 130 -5.94 4.33 -7.40
N ASP A 131 -6.09 5.51 -8.01
CA ASP A 131 -4.97 6.29 -8.57
C ASP A 131 -4.34 7.22 -7.52
N ASP A 132 -5.07 7.52 -6.44
CA ASP A 132 -4.62 8.44 -5.39
C ASP A 132 -3.71 7.76 -4.37
N TRP A 133 -3.79 6.43 -4.28
CA TRP A 133 -3.11 5.62 -3.27
C TRP A 133 -2.24 4.56 -3.92
N ASP A 134 -0.94 4.60 -3.62
CA ASP A 134 0.04 3.71 -4.23
C ASP A 134 0.16 2.35 -3.53
N GLY A 135 -0.43 2.21 -2.34
CA GLY A 135 -0.43 0.98 -1.56
C GLY A 135 -1.37 1.04 -0.36
N ILE A 136 -1.57 -0.11 0.28
CA ILE A 136 -2.34 -0.23 1.53
C ILE A 136 -1.57 -1.09 2.52
N VAL A 137 -1.43 -0.61 3.76
CA VAL A 137 -1.03 -1.44 4.89
C VAL A 137 -2.26 -2.20 5.35
N SER A 138 -2.32 -3.48 5.02
CA SER A 138 -3.45 -4.37 5.20
C SER A 138 -3.30 -5.19 6.48
N LEU A 139 -4.34 -5.13 7.33
CA LEU A 139 -4.45 -5.98 8.52
C LEU A 139 -4.86 -7.39 8.11
N TRP A 140 -5.84 -7.48 7.22
CA TRP A 140 -6.38 -8.71 6.66
C TRP A 140 -7.09 -8.45 5.33
N THR A 141 -7.40 -9.53 4.62
CA THR A 141 -8.26 -9.55 3.46
C THR A 141 -9.60 -10.19 3.80
N ASN A 142 -10.59 -10.04 2.94
CA ASN A 142 -11.86 -10.75 3.07
C ASN A 142 -11.70 -12.27 3.03
N ALA A 143 -10.59 -12.79 2.47
CA ALA A 143 -10.31 -14.22 2.36
C ALA A 143 -9.61 -14.82 3.58
N ASN A 144 -8.97 -14.02 4.42
CA ASN A 144 -8.28 -14.50 5.62
C ASN A 144 -8.68 -13.76 6.89
N PHE A 145 -9.81 -13.04 6.85
CA PHE A 145 -10.30 -12.25 7.97
C PHE A 145 -10.44 -13.11 9.23
N ASP A 146 -11.16 -14.23 9.17
CA ASP A 146 -11.43 -15.06 10.36
C ASP A 146 -10.12 -15.55 11.00
N GLU A 147 -9.23 -16.15 10.20
CA GLU A 147 -7.92 -16.65 10.66
C GLU A 147 -7.08 -15.52 11.28
N ARG A 148 -6.93 -14.39 10.59
CA ARG A 148 -6.07 -13.29 11.02
C ARG A 148 -6.66 -12.51 12.18
N PHE A 149 -7.98 -12.44 12.28
CA PHE A 149 -8.67 -11.81 13.40
C PHE A 149 -8.42 -12.63 14.67
N ASP A 150 -8.48 -13.96 14.59
CA ASP A 150 -8.16 -14.85 15.71
C ASP A 150 -6.67 -14.80 16.11
N GLU A 151 -5.76 -14.66 15.14
CA GLU A 151 -4.31 -14.47 15.40
C GLU A 151 -3.98 -13.10 16.02
N CYS A 152 -4.81 -12.08 15.77
CA CYS A 152 -4.58 -10.72 16.23
C CYS A 152 -5.19 -10.51 17.63
N HIS A 153 -4.42 -10.83 18.67
CA HIS A 153 -4.89 -10.76 20.06
C HIS A 153 -5.43 -9.39 20.50
N ASP A 154 -4.88 -8.28 19.98
CA ASP A 154 -5.32 -6.93 20.28
C ASP A 154 -5.50 -6.09 19.01
N HIS A 155 -6.61 -6.31 18.30
CA HIS A 155 -6.90 -5.60 17.06
C HIS A 155 -7.14 -4.10 17.27
N GLU A 156 -7.62 -3.67 18.45
CA GLU A 156 -7.81 -2.25 18.77
C GLU A 156 -6.47 -1.54 18.89
N GLU A 157 -5.50 -2.13 19.61
CA GLU A 157 -4.14 -1.60 19.72
C GLU A 157 -3.47 -1.51 18.34
N VAL A 158 -3.58 -2.56 17.52
CA VAL A 158 -3.02 -2.56 16.15
C VAL A 158 -3.61 -1.43 15.30
N ILE A 159 -4.94 -1.25 15.35
CA ILE A 159 -5.62 -0.18 14.60
C ILE A 159 -5.16 1.20 15.08
N GLU A 160 -5.05 1.44 16.38
CA GLU A 160 -4.61 2.73 16.90
C GLU A 160 -3.12 3.00 16.59
N VAL A 161 -2.23 2.02 16.68
CA VAL A 161 -0.82 2.18 16.26
C VAL A 161 -0.72 2.56 14.78
N LEU A 162 -1.48 1.89 13.92
CA LEU A 162 -1.51 2.19 12.49
C LEU A 162 -2.11 3.56 12.21
N LYS A 163 -3.21 3.90 12.88
CA LYS A 163 -3.85 5.21 12.76
C LYS A 163 -2.89 6.32 13.18
N ASP A 164 -2.21 6.18 14.32
CA ASP A 164 -1.23 7.14 14.79
C ASP A 164 -0.11 7.32 13.77
N ALA A 165 0.44 6.21 13.26
CA ALA A 165 1.46 6.26 12.21
C ALA A 165 0.96 7.00 10.97
N MET A 166 -0.17 6.56 10.41
CA MET A 166 -0.73 7.09 9.15
C MET A 166 -1.19 8.56 9.26
N ASN A 167 -1.39 9.06 10.47
CA ASN A 167 -1.78 10.43 10.76
C ASN A 167 -0.63 11.29 11.33
N GLU A 168 0.63 10.83 11.27
CA GLU A 168 1.80 11.60 11.74
C GLU A 168 1.99 12.95 11.03
N THR A 169 1.47 13.11 9.81
CA THR A 169 1.62 14.34 9.01
C THR A 169 0.38 15.24 9.10
N LYS A 170 0.62 16.54 9.30
CA LYS A 170 -0.46 17.55 9.29
C LYS A 170 -1.16 17.54 7.94
N GLY A 171 -2.47 17.25 7.95
CA GLY A 171 -3.33 17.19 6.76
C GLY A 171 -4.00 15.84 6.52
N HIS A 172 -3.55 14.79 7.21
CA HIS A 172 -4.11 13.44 7.09
C HIS A 172 -5.12 13.06 8.17
N ASN A 173 -5.40 13.95 9.15
CA ASN A 173 -6.09 13.78 10.45
C ASN A 173 -7.45 13.03 10.48
N SER A 174 -7.89 12.38 9.41
CA SER A 174 -9.12 11.62 9.31
C SER A 174 -8.95 10.27 8.59
N LEU A 175 -7.72 9.81 8.31
CA LEU A 175 -7.54 8.48 7.73
C LEU A 175 -7.96 7.42 8.75
N LYS A 176 -8.94 6.62 8.34
CA LYS A 176 -9.49 5.50 9.08
C LYS A 176 -9.32 4.22 8.24
N PRO A 177 -9.26 3.03 8.86
CA PRO A 177 -9.16 1.81 8.10
C PRO A 177 -10.48 1.54 7.37
N GLN A 178 -10.38 1.18 6.09
CA GLN A 178 -11.51 0.84 5.23
C GLN A 178 -11.19 -0.39 4.39
N TRP A 179 -12.22 -0.98 3.80
CA TRP A 179 -12.10 -2.05 2.82
C TRP A 179 -11.86 -1.45 1.43
N TRP A 180 -10.74 -1.84 0.82
CA TRP A 180 -10.33 -1.43 -0.52
C TRP A 180 -10.32 -2.64 -1.44
N PHE A 181 -10.94 -2.50 -2.62
CA PHE A 181 -10.82 -3.51 -3.67
C PHE A 181 -9.35 -3.66 -4.07
N ASP A 182 -8.84 -4.88 -4.22
CA ASP A 182 -7.45 -5.07 -4.65
C ASP A 182 -7.30 -4.86 -6.16
N TRP A 183 -6.23 -4.18 -6.57
CA TRP A 183 -5.92 -3.90 -7.97
C TRP A 183 -5.51 -5.16 -8.73
N ASN A 184 -4.81 -6.09 -8.08
CA ASN A 184 -4.29 -7.31 -8.69
C ASN A 184 -5.31 -8.46 -8.58
N ASN A 185 -6.60 -8.13 -8.57
CA ASN A 185 -7.66 -9.12 -8.56
C ASN A 185 -7.71 -9.87 -9.91
N ASP A 186 -7.40 -11.17 -9.87
CA ASP A 186 -7.57 -12.05 -11.04
C ASP A 186 -9.05 -12.34 -11.36
N VAL A 187 -9.95 -12.03 -10.42
CA VAL A 187 -11.40 -12.23 -10.56
C VAL A 187 -12.03 -10.98 -11.19
N GLY A 188 -12.26 -11.01 -12.51
CA GLY A 188 -13.19 -10.09 -13.18
C GLY A 188 -12.69 -8.67 -13.48
N ILE A 189 -11.44 -8.51 -13.94
CA ILE A 189 -11.03 -7.25 -14.60
C ILE A 189 -11.53 -7.20 -16.07
N PHE A 190 -11.90 -8.36 -16.65
CA PHE A 190 -12.29 -8.52 -18.07
C PHE A 190 -13.63 -9.23 -18.33
N GLU A 191 -14.53 -9.34 -17.34
CA GLU A 191 -15.93 -9.74 -17.60
C GLU A 191 -16.86 -8.53 -17.57
#